data_AF-A0A3A8E475-F1
#
_entry.id   AF-A0A3A8E475-F1
#
_cell.length_a   1.000
_cell.length_b   1.000
_cell.length_c   1.000
_cell.angle_alpha   90.00
_cell.angle_beta   90.00
_cell.angle_gamma   90.00
#
_symmetry.space_group_name_H-M   'P 1'
#
loop_
_entity.id
_entity.type
_entity.pdbx_description
1 polymer ?
#
loop_
_entity_poly.entity_id
_entity_poly.type
_entity_poly.pdbx_seq_one_letter_code
_entity_poly.pdbx_strand_id
1 'polypeptide(L)'
;MVKANGFDANNQKITNVADGSIAAGSKDAVNGGQLNTTNTNVSNLTTTVTNQGNQIATNTTNIATNTSDITTLKGGFNLQTNGKNSGAIKAGDTVDIGVATPADTNLTATKTGNNVAFALSKTLDLTSVTTGNTVINNTG
;
A
#
# COMPACT_ATOMS: atom_id res chain seq x y z
N MET A 1 -59.96 -35.65 13.45
CA MET A 1 -60.36 -35.41 14.86
C MET A 1 -59.09 -35.15 15.66
N VAL A 2 -59.07 -34.13 16.51
CA VAL A 2 -57.97 -33.94 17.48
C VAL A 2 -58.07 -35.07 18.51
N LYS A 3 -56.97 -35.79 18.70
CA LYS A 3 -56.83 -36.88 19.68
C LYS A 3 -56.19 -36.31 20.95
N ALA A 4 -56.23 -37.05 22.05
CA ALA A 4 -55.58 -36.65 23.32
C ALA A 4 -54.07 -36.39 23.19
N ASN A 5 -53.44 -36.91 22.13
CA ASN A 5 -52.03 -36.72 21.79
C ASN A 5 -51.78 -35.74 20.63
N GLY A 6 -52.80 -35.01 20.14
CA GLY A 6 -52.64 -33.96 19.12
C GLY A 6 -53.47 -34.17 17.84
N PHE A 7 -53.11 -33.43 16.79
CA PHE A 7 -53.73 -33.49 15.47
C PHE A 7 -52.90 -34.32 14.50
N ASP A 8 -53.54 -35.24 13.79
CA ASP A 8 -52.93 -36.07 12.74
C ASP A 8 -53.52 -35.67 11.38
N ALA A 9 -52.67 -35.11 10.51
CA ALA A 9 -53.04 -34.65 9.18
C ALA A 9 -53.07 -35.77 8.13
N ASN A 10 -52.66 -37.00 8.46
CA ASN A 10 -52.48 -38.11 7.50
C ASN A 10 -51.66 -37.68 6.26
N ASN A 11 -50.51 -37.02 6.47
CA ASN A 11 -49.62 -36.51 5.41
C ASN A 11 -50.25 -35.47 4.45
N GLN A 12 -51.37 -34.85 4.81
CA GLN A 12 -52.00 -33.82 4.00
C GLN A 12 -51.46 -32.41 4.33
N LYS A 13 -51.58 -31.50 3.37
CA LYS A 13 -51.31 -30.07 3.58
C LYS A 13 -52.37 -29.46 4.51
N ILE A 14 -51.93 -28.61 5.43
CA ILE A 14 -52.82 -27.74 6.22
C ILE A 14 -52.85 -26.37 5.52
N THR A 15 -53.99 -26.01 4.92
CA THR A 15 -54.15 -24.78 4.15
C THR A 15 -54.95 -23.73 4.93
N ASN A 16 -54.94 -22.47 4.44
CA ASN A 16 -55.65 -21.33 5.05
C ASN A 16 -55.20 -21.00 6.49
N VAL A 17 -53.92 -21.23 6.79
CA VAL A 17 -53.30 -20.85 8.06
C VAL A 17 -52.98 -19.36 8.02
N ALA A 18 -53.68 -18.56 8.82
CA ALA A 18 -53.34 -17.15 9.03
C ALA A 18 -51.93 -17.03 9.63
N ASP A 19 -51.30 -15.86 9.48
CA ASP A 19 -49.97 -15.63 10.06
C ASP A 19 -50.00 -15.84 11.58
N GLY A 20 -49.13 -16.74 12.06
CA GLY A 20 -48.97 -16.98 13.49
C GLY A 20 -48.12 -15.89 14.15
N SER A 21 -48.28 -15.68 15.44
CA SER A 21 -47.40 -14.76 16.17
C SER A 21 -45.95 -15.28 16.22
N ILE A 22 -44.99 -14.50 15.74
CA ILE A 22 -43.54 -14.80 15.86
C ILE A 22 -42.99 -14.04 17.06
N ALA A 23 -43.28 -14.56 18.25
CA ALA A 23 -42.85 -13.99 19.52
C ALA A 23 -42.45 -15.09 20.51
N ALA A 24 -41.62 -14.74 21.49
CA ALA A 24 -41.22 -15.66 22.55
C ALA A 24 -42.45 -16.22 23.27
N GLY A 25 -42.52 -17.54 23.41
CA GLY A 25 -43.64 -18.23 24.05
C GLY A 25 -44.85 -18.52 23.15
N SER A 26 -44.89 -18.01 21.92
CA SER A 26 -45.96 -18.30 20.95
C SER A 26 -46.13 -19.80 20.71
N LYS A 27 -47.39 -20.22 20.54
CA LYS A 27 -47.80 -21.59 20.19
C LYS A 27 -48.56 -21.63 18.86
N ASP A 28 -48.60 -20.51 18.15
CA ASP A 28 -49.28 -20.41 16.88
C ASP A 28 -48.52 -21.19 15.81
N ALA A 29 -49.25 -21.82 14.90
CA ALA A 29 -48.65 -22.36 13.69
C ALA A 29 -48.20 -21.21 12.78
N VAL A 30 -47.01 -21.32 12.19
CA VAL A 30 -46.53 -20.39 11.17
C VAL A 30 -46.79 -20.95 9.78
N ASN A 31 -47.08 -20.07 8.82
CA ASN A 31 -47.34 -20.48 7.44
C ASN A 31 -46.12 -20.31 6.53
N GLY A 32 -46.26 -20.72 5.27
CA GLY A 32 -45.20 -20.63 4.27
C GLY A 32 -44.78 -19.19 3.93
N GLY A 33 -45.67 -18.20 4.05
CA GLY A 33 -45.35 -16.79 3.81
C GLY A 33 -44.35 -16.25 4.82
N GLN A 34 -44.57 -16.55 6.10
CA GLN A 34 -43.68 -16.16 7.19
C GLN A 34 -42.28 -16.82 7.08
N LEU A 35 -42.25 -18.11 6.75
CA LEU A 35 -40.99 -18.82 6.48
C LEU A 35 -40.28 -18.27 5.24
N ASN A 36 -41.02 -17.94 4.18
CA ASN A 36 -40.47 -17.37 2.96
C ASN A 36 -39.82 -15.99 3.21
N THR A 37 -40.42 -15.14 4.04
CA THR A 37 -39.80 -13.85 4.44
C THR A 37 -38.46 -14.08 5.13
N THR A 38 -38.40 -15.04 6.06
CA THR A 38 -37.14 -15.41 6.73
C THR A 38 -36.09 -15.90 5.73
N ASN A 39 -36.47 -16.81 4.82
CA ASN A 39 -35.57 -17.35 3.81
C ASN A 39 -35.07 -16.28 2.84
N THR A 40 -35.91 -15.29 2.50
CA THR A 40 -35.52 -14.15 1.67
C THR A 40 -34.44 -13.32 2.37
N ASN A 41 -34.60 -13.02 3.67
CA ASN A 41 -33.60 -12.30 4.45
C ASN A 41 -32.27 -13.07 4.54
N VAL A 42 -32.32 -14.39 4.71
CA VAL A 42 -31.13 -15.26 4.71
C VAL A 42 -30.43 -15.26 3.34
N SER A 43 -31.18 -15.29 2.25
CA SER A 43 -30.64 -15.20 0.88
C SER A 43 -29.95 -13.85 0.63
N ASN A 44 -30.58 -12.76 1.07
CA ASN A 44 -30.00 -11.42 1.00
C ASN A 44 -28.69 -11.33 1.81
N LEU A 45 -28.68 -11.88 3.03
CA LEU A 45 -27.47 -11.94 3.85
C LEU A 45 -26.36 -12.74 3.17
N THR A 46 -26.69 -13.86 2.53
CA THR A 46 -25.73 -14.68 1.77
C THR A 46 -25.10 -13.89 0.63
N THR A 47 -25.89 -13.09 -0.07
CA THR A 47 -25.41 -12.19 -1.13
C THR A 47 -24.47 -11.12 -0.57
N THR A 48 -24.85 -10.46 0.53
CA THR A 48 -24.00 -9.46 1.20
C THR A 48 -22.66 -10.04 1.65
N VAL A 49 -22.68 -11.22 2.29
CA VAL A 49 -21.47 -11.92 2.74
C VAL A 49 -20.56 -12.27 1.57
N THR A 50 -21.13 -12.76 0.47
CA THR A 50 -20.37 -13.06 -0.77
C THR A 50 -19.69 -11.81 -1.32
N ASN A 51 -20.43 -10.69 -1.40
CA ASN A 51 -19.89 -9.41 -1.88
C ASN A 51 -18.80 -8.84 -0.96
N GLN A 52 -18.93 -9.01 0.35
CA GLN A 52 -17.88 -8.66 1.31
C GLN A 52 -16.63 -9.54 1.12
N GLY A 53 -16.81 -10.84 0.91
CA GLY A 53 -15.72 -11.77 0.60
C GLY A 53 -14.93 -11.35 -0.64
N ASN A 54 -15.63 -10.94 -1.71
CA ASN A 54 -15.00 -10.43 -2.93
C ASN A 54 -14.20 -9.14 -2.68
N GLN A 55 -14.76 -8.17 -1.94
CA GLN A 55 -14.04 -6.94 -1.59
C GLN A 55 -12.81 -7.20 -0.71
N ILE A 56 -12.91 -8.14 0.24
CA ILE A 56 -11.77 -8.56 1.07
C ILE A 56 -10.68 -9.19 0.21
N ALA A 57 -11.03 -10.03 -0.75
CA ALA A 57 -10.07 -10.63 -1.69
C ALA A 57 -9.36 -9.54 -2.53
N THR A 58 -10.11 -8.57 -3.07
CA THR A 58 -9.53 -7.42 -3.77
C THR A 58 -8.59 -6.62 -2.87
N ASN A 59 -9.00 -6.31 -1.64
CA ASN A 59 -8.16 -5.59 -0.70
C ASN A 59 -6.90 -6.36 -0.35
N THR A 60 -6.98 -7.70 -0.23
CA THR A 60 -5.81 -8.57 0.01
C THR A 60 -4.79 -8.44 -1.13
N THR A 61 -5.26 -8.49 -2.38
CA THR A 61 -4.39 -8.29 -3.56
C THR A 61 -3.77 -6.89 -3.56
N ASN A 62 -4.56 -5.85 -3.32
CA ASN A 62 -4.07 -4.46 -3.31
C ASN A 62 -3.01 -4.25 -2.21
N ILE A 63 -3.22 -4.82 -1.01
CA ILE A 63 -2.25 -4.74 0.09
C ILE A 63 -0.95 -5.46 -0.27
N ALA A 64 -1.02 -6.62 -0.94
CA ALA A 64 0.16 -7.34 -1.40
C ALA A 64 0.96 -6.51 -2.43
N THR A 65 0.27 -5.89 -3.40
CA THR A 65 0.90 -4.98 -4.38
C THR A 65 1.57 -3.80 -3.67
N ASN A 66 0.84 -3.10 -2.79
CA ASN A 66 1.39 -1.97 -2.04
C ASN A 66 2.62 -2.37 -1.21
N THR A 67 2.62 -3.57 -0.62
CA THR A 67 3.77 -4.09 0.14
C THR A 67 5.00 -4.29 -0.76
N SER A 68 4.80 -4.80 -1.98
CA SER A 68 5.87 -4.95 -2.98
C SER A 68 6.42 -3.60 -3.44
N ASP A 69 5.54 -2.65 -3.74
CA ASP A 69 5.92 -1.30 -4.19
C ASP A 69 6.72 -0.57 -3.11
N ILE A 70 6.24 -0.61 -1.86
CA ILE A 70 6.95 -0.05 -0.71
C ILE A 70 8.34 -0.69 -0.56
N THR A 71 8.45 -2.00 -0.71
CA THR A 71 9.74 -2.70 -0.62
C THR A 71 10.71 -2.21 -1.69
N THR A 72 10.23 -2.04 -2.92
CA THR A 72 11.02 -1.51 -4.04
C THR A 72 11.48 -0.08 -3.77
N LEU A 73 10.58 0.79 -3.34
CA LEU A 73 10.89 2.20 -3.04
C LEU A 73 11.87 2.34 -1.86
N LYS A 74 11.75 1.49 -0.83
CA LYS A 74 12.71 1.44 0.29
C LYS A 74 14.10 0.97 -0.14
N GLY A 75 14.21 0.26 -1.26
CA GLY A 75 15.47 -0.10 -1.89
C GLY A 75 16.26 1.10 -2.40
N GLY A 76 15.59 2.22 -2.70
CA GLY A 76 16.22 3.44 -3.18
C GLY A 76 16.71 3.35 -4.62
N PHE A 77 17.71 4.16 -4.96
CA PHE A 77 18.42 4.09 -6.24
C PHE A 77 19.93 4.03 -5.99
N ASN A 78 20.69 3.45 -6.92
CA ASN A 78 22.14 3.39 -6.79
C ASN A 78 22.80 4.66 -7.33
N LEU A 79 23.67 5.26 -6.53
CA LEU A 79 24.56 6.35 -6.94
C LEU A 79 26.00 5.81 -7.07
N GLN A 80 26.68 6.19 -8.14
CA GLN A 80 28.09 5.85 -8.38
C GLN A 80 28.80 7.03 -9.05
N THR A 81 30.12 7.13 -8.85
CA THR A 81 30.95 8.17 -9.46
C THR A 81 32.02 7.51 -10.33
N ASN A 82 32.14 7.94 -11.59
CA ASN A 82 33.15 7.42 -12.53
C ASN A 82 33.11 5.88 -12.67
N GLY A 83 31.90 5.30 -12.64
CA GLY A 83 31.68 3.86 -12.72
C GLY A 83 32.18 3.06 -11.50
N LYS A 84 32.42 3.69 -10.35
CA LYS A 84 32.93 3.06 -9.11
C LYS A 84 32.07 3.41 -7.90
N ASN A 85 32.23 2.61 -6.83
CA ASN A 85 31.64 2.83 -5.50
C ASN A 85 30.10 2.93 -5.50
N SER A 86 29.44 2.06 -6.26
CA SER A 86 27.98 2.03 -6.30
C SER A 86 27.39 1.73 -4.92
N GLY A 87 26.50 2.60 -4.45
CA GLY A 87 25.78 2.45 -3.20
C GLY A 87 24.34 2.93 -3.33
N ALA A 88 23.42 2.22 -2.71
CA ALA A 88 22.02 2.61 -2.67
C ALA A 88 21.83 3.83 -1.78
N ILE A 89 21.14 4.85 -2.31
CA ILE A 89 20.60 5.98 -1.56
C ILE A 89 19.14 5.66 -1.27
N LYS A 90 18.83 5.38 0.00
CA LYS A 90 17.51 4.95 0.46
C LYS A 90 16.71 6.13 0.98
N ALA A 91 15.43 5.91 1.23
CA ALA A 91 14.57 6.91 1.85
C ALA A 91 15.12 7.33 3.23
N GLY A 92 15.37 8.64 3.39
CA GLY A 92 15.95 9.22 4.60
C GLY A 92 17.47 9.40 4.57
N ASP A 93 18.18 8.80 3.59
CA ASP A 93 19.61 9.05 3.41
C ASP A 93 19.87 10.48 2.92
N THR A 94 21.05 11.00 3.23
CA THR A 94 21.55 12.27 2.65
C THR A 94 22.64 11.96 1.63
N VAL A 95 22.59 12.64 0.50
CA VAL A 95 23.70 12.65 -0.47
C VAL A 95 24.51 13.92 -0.22
N ASP A 96 25.74 13.76 0.22
CA ASP A 96 26.68 14.87 0.31
C ASP A 96 27.29 15.15 -1.08
N ILE A 97 27.18 16.39 -1.53
CA ILE A 97 27.72 16.85 -2.81
C ILE A 97 28.64 18.02 -2.50
N GLY A 98 29.94 17.76 -2.58
CA GLY A 98 30.98 18.70 -2.23
C GLY A 98 32.22 18.56 -3.10
N VAL A 99 33.30 19.20 -2.66
CA VAL A 99 34.65 19.04 -3.23
C VAL A 99 35.36 17.85 -2.60
N ALA A 100 36.37 17.31 -3.28
CA ALA A 100 37.07 16.09 -2.85
C ALA A 100 37.71 16.22 -1.45
N THR A 101 38.16 17.43 -1.09
CA THR A 101 38.63 17.74 0.26
C THR A 101 37.95 19.03 0.74
N PRO A 102 37.41 19.12 1.96
CA PRO A 102 36.72 20.33 2.43
C PRO A 102 37.60 21.59 2.48
N ALA A 103 38.92 21.44 2.42
CA ALA A 103 39.88 22.54 2.36
C ALA A 103 40.22 22.99 0.92
N ASP A 104 39.77 22.26 -0.11
CA ASP A 104 39.98 22.65 -1.50
C ASP A 104 39.19 23.92 -1.81
N THR A 105 39.91 25.00 -2.12
CA THR A 105 39.31 26.28 -2.50
C THR A 105 39.27 26.50 -4.00
N ASN A 106 39.79 25.59 -4.83
CA ASN A 106 39.81 25.73 -6.29
C ASN A 106 38.45 25.51 -6.91
N LEU A 107 37.65 24.63 -6.30
CA LEU A 107 36.27 24.37 -6.68
C LEU A 107 35.35 24.73 -5.52
N THR A 108 34.14 25.14 -5.83
CA THR A 108 33.06 25.33 -4.85
C THR A 108 31.84 24.58 -5.35
N ALA A 109 31.14 23.93 -4.42
CA ALA A 109 29.82 23.34 -4.64
C ALA A 109 28.84 24.03 -3.69
N THR A 110 27.84 24.72 -4.23
CA THR A 110 26.88 25.51 -3.44
C THR A 110 25.47 25.04 -3.72
N LYS A 111 24.71 24.81 -2.65
CA LYS A 111 23.28 24.49 -2.72
C LYS A 111 22.45 25.74 -2.46
N THR A 112 21.55 26.07 -3.39
CA THR A 112 20.52 27.10 -3.16
C THR A 112 19.16 26.56 -3.58
N GLY A 113 18.25 26.39 -2.61
CA GLY A 113 16.96 25.74 -2.86
C GLY A 113 17.17 24.35 -3.46
N ASN A 114 16.67 24.09 -4.67
CA ASN A 114 16.85 22.83 -5.41
C ASN A 114 18.06 22.81 -6.37
N ASN A 115 18.74 23.93 -6.59
CA ASN A 115 19.90 23.99 -7.48
C ASN A 115 21.21 23.63 -6.75
N VAL A 116 22.08 22.86 -7.42
CA VAL A 116 23.49 22.68 -7.03
C VAL A 116 24.32 23.38 -8.10
N ALA A 117 25.11 24.36 -7.70
CA ALA A 117 26.02 25.09 -8.58
C ALA A 117 27.46 24.68 -8.28
N PHE A 118 28.25 24.52 -9.33
CA PHE A 118 29.70 24.35 -9.25
C PHE A 118 30.37 25.58 -9.84
N ALA A 119 31.40 26.09 -9.18
CA ALA A 119 32.20 27.19 -9.70
C ALA A 119 33.68 26.99 -9.37
N LEU A 120 34.53 27.27 -10.35
CA LEU A 120 35.96 27.42 -10.11
C LEU A 120 36.22 28.78 -9.45
N SER A 121 37.19 28.81 -8.54
CA SER A 121 37.67 30.05 -7.96
C SER A 121 38.38 30.92 -8.99
N LYS A 122 38.30 32.25 -8.81
CA LYS A 122 39.02 33.20 -9.68
C LYS A 122 40.54 33.07 -9.56
N THR A 123 41.00 32.63 -8.40
CA THR A 123 42.40 32.29 -8.12
C THR A 123 42.46 30.80 -7.86
N LEU A 124 43.40 30.12 -8.52
CA LEU A 124 43.63 28.70 -8.34
C LEU A 124 44.95 28.50 -7.57
N ASP A 125 44.89 27.75 -6.48
CA ASP A 125 46.04 27.27 -5.73
C ASP A 125 46.45 25.91 -6.29
N LEU A 126 47.50 25.90 -7.12
CA LEU A 126 47.95 24.75 -7.87
C LEU A 126 49.44 24.53 -7.63
N THR A 127 49.86 23.28 -7.46
CA THR A 127 51.28 22.94 -7.36
C THR A 127 52.03 23.19 -8.68
N SER A 128 51.39 22.90 -9.80
CA SER A 128 51.93 23.13 -11.13
C SER A 128 50.83 23.21 -12.19
N VAL A 129 51.16 23.87 -13.31
CA VAL A 129 50.36 23.85 -14.53
C VAL A 129 51.25 23.41 -15.68
N THR A 130 50.77 22.44 -16.46
CA THR A 130 51.42 21.98 -17.69
C THR A 130 50.70 22.57 -18.89
N THR A 131 51.39 23.44 -19.65
CA THR A 131 50.86 24.05 -20.88
C THR A 131 51.73 23.64 -22.07
N GLY A 132 51.55 22.40 -22.55
CA GLY A 132 52.44 21.81 -23.55
C GLY A 132 53.83 21.54 -22.95
N ASN A 133 54.86 22.18 -23.48
CA ASN A 133 56.25 22.02 -23.01
C ASN A 133 56.66 23.02 -21.91
N THR A 134 55.79 23.98 -21.57
CA THR A 134 56.04 24.97 -20.51
C THR A 134 55.45 24.47 -19.18
N VAL A 135 56.21 24.60 -18.10
CA VAL A 135 55.77 24.34 -16.72
C VAL A 135 55.76 25.68 -15.98
N ILE A 136 54.61 26.01 -15.38
CA ILE A 136 54.50 27.13 -14.43
C ILE A 136 54.31 26.51 -13.05
N ASN A 137 55.19 26.83 -12.11
CA ASN A 137 55.21 26.25 -10.76
C ASN A 137 55.58 27.29 -9.70
N ASN A 138 55.62 26.85 -8.45
CA ASN A 138 55.97 27.69 -7.30
C ASN A 138 57.48 27.77 -7.01
N THR A 139 58.34 27.20 -7.86
CA THR A 139 59.80 27.20 -7.68
C THR A 139 60.53 28.24 -8.52
N GLY A 140 59.81 29.01 -9.34
CA GLY A 140 60.37 30.00 -10.26
C GLY A 140 60.70 29.41 -11.63
#